data_AF-A0AA48KPP1-F1
#
_entry.id   AF-A0AA48KPP1-F1
#
_cell.length_a   1.000
_cell.length_b   1.000
_cell.length_c   1.000
_cell.angle_alpha   90.00
_cell.angle_beta   90.00
_cell.angle_gamma   90.00
#
_symmetry.space_group_name_H-M   'P 1'
#
loop_
_entity.id
_entity.type
_entity.pdbx_description
1 polymer ?
#
loop_
_entity_poly.entity_id
_entity_poly.type
_entity_poly.pdbx_seq_one_letter_code
_entity_poly.pdbx_strand_id
1 'polypeptide(L)'
;MESNDLPKYLQSIFYPLFKHAKDLECKLMLLDEMLEVGDKKEIPLLTELESHKNHQISNKAFEIKVALQSKLGLMTDTERRRLPMNLCFIYDEFNIRPSKVDNELDFEIELDLLNMKKE
;
A
#
# COMPACT_ATOMS: atom_id res chain seq x y z
N MET A 1 -18.69 -29.54 -3.00
CA MET A 1 -17.22 -29.50 -2.90
C MET A 1 -16.89 -28.20 -2.21
N GLU A 2 -16.51 -28.23 -0.94
CA GLU A 2 -16.01 -27.03 -0.25
C GLU A 2 -14.74 -26.60 -0.99
N SER A 3 -14.77 -25.41 -1.59
CA SER A 3 -13.61 -24.78 -2.19
C SER A 3 -12.60 -24.52 -1.07
N ASN A 4 -11.62 -25.42 -0.95
CA ASN A 4 -10.58 -25.43 0.07
C ASN A 4 -9.50 -24.36 -0.25
N ASP A 5 -9.92 -23.15 -0.61
CA ASP A 5 -9.03 -22.08 -1.02
C ASP A 5 -8.36 -21.48 0.23
N LEU A 6 -7.13 -21.91 0.48
CA LEU A 6 -6.29 -21.29 1.50
C LEU A 6 -6.11 -19.79 1.21
N PRO A 7 -6.06 -18.93 2.25
CA PRO A 7 -5.74 -17.52 2.09
C PRO A 7 -4.49 -17.29 1.24
N LYS A 8 -4.58 -16.38 0.27
CA LYS A 8 -3.50 -16.15 -0.71
C LYS A 8 -2.18 -15.71 -0.07
N TYR A 9 -2.21 -15.03 1.08
CA TYR A 9 -1.00 -14.62 1.79
C TYR A 9 -0.17 -15.81 2.30
N LEU A 10 -0.78 -16.99 2.51
CA LEU A 10 -0.08 -18.20 2.91
C LEU A 10 0.79 -18.80 1.80
N GLN A 11 0.59 -18.36 0.56
CA GLN A 11 1.40 -18.81 -0.58
C GLN A 11 2.77 -18.13 -0.63
N SER A 12 2.97 -17.03 0.10
CA SER A 12 4.27 -16.36 0.17
C SER A 12 5.24 -17.17 1.03
N ILE A 13 6.44 -17.39 0.50
CA ILE A 13 7.54 -18.04 1.24
C ILE A 13 7.98 -17.23 2.45
N PHE A 14 7.73 -15.92 2.43
CA PHE A 14 8.11 -15.01 3.49
C PHE A 14 7.10 -15.02 4.65
N TYR A 15 5.87 -15.50 4.45
CA TYR A 15 4.88 -15.58 5.53
C TYR A 15 5.38 -16.35 6.77
N PRO A 16 5.87 -17.60 6.65
CA PRO A 16 6.39 -18.32 7.82
C PRO A 16 7.61 -17.62 8.43
N LEU A 17 8.51 -17.06 7.61
CA LEU A 17 9.69 -16.34 8.09
C LEU A 17 9.29 -15.11 8.91
N PHE A 18 8.36 -14.31 8.39
CA PHE A 18 7.85 -13.11 9.05
C PHE A 18 7.09 -13.44 10.34
N LYS A 19 6.29 -14.52 10.32
CA LYS A 19 5.52 -14.99 11.48
C LYS A 19 6.42 -15.42 12.64
N HIS A 20 7.53 -16.09 12.33
CA HIS A 20 8.44 -16.65 13.34
C HIS A 20 9.60 -15.74 13.72
N ALA A 21 9.86 -14.68 12.94
CA ALA A 21 10.77 -13.61 13.36
C ALA A 21 10.26 -12.94 14.64
N LYS A 22 11.10 -12.91 15.69
CA LYS A 22 10.76 -12.26 16.96
C LYS A 22 11.11 -10.77 16.94
N ASP A 23 12.24 -10.45 16.32
CA ASP A 23 12.81 -9.10 16.35
C ASP A 23 12.22 -8.23 15.23
N LEU A 24 11.98 -6.97 15.57
CA LEU A 24 11.43 -6.00 14.63
C LEU A 24 12.37 -5.77 13.45
N GLU A 25 13.66 -5.62 13.71
CA GLU A 25 14.69 -5.42 12.67
C GLU A 25 14.70 -6.58 11.66
N CYS A 26 14.60 -7.83 12.14
CA CYS A 26 14.52 -8.98 11.24
C CYS A 26 13.25 -8.94 10.36
N LYS A 27 12.12 -8.49 10.91
CA LYS A 27 10.88 -8.32 10.13
C LYS A 27 11.02 -7.23 9.07
N LEU A 28 11.65 -6.11 9.41
CA LEU A 28 11.89 -5.02 8.47
C LEU A 28 12.85 -5.45 7.35
N MET A 29 13.93 -6.14 7.71
CA MET A 29 14.87 -6.72 6.75
C MET A 29 14.17 -7.72 5.81
N LEU A 30 13.28 -8.57 6.33
CA LEU A 30 12.51 -9.49 5.49
C LEU A 30 11.60 -8.76 4.49
N LEU A 31 11.05 -7.60 4.85
CA LEU A 31 10.28 -6.78 3.91
C LEU A 31 11.16 -6.22 2.80
N ASP A 32 12.39 -5.79 3.11
CA ASP A 32 13.35 -5.36 2.08
C ASP A 32 13.71 -6.52 1.13
N GLU A 33 13.95 -7.72 1.67
CA GLU A 33 14.22 -8.90 0.86
C GLU A 33 13.05 -9.29 -0.06
N MET A 34 11.80 -9.06 0.36
CA MET A 34 10.64 -9.26 -0.52
C MET A 34 10.69 -8.36 -1.76
N LEU A 35 11.25 -7.14 -1.67
CA LEU A 35 11.41 -6.28 -2.85
C LEU A 35 12.50 -6.80 -3.78
N GLU A 36 13.61 -7.27 -3.21
CA GLU A 36 14.78 -7.71 -3.97
C GLU A 36 14.48 -9.00 -4.75
N VAL A 37 13.94 -10.02 -4.08
CA VAL A 37 13.77 -11.38 -4.65
C VAL A 37 12.33 -11.85 -4.79
N GLY A 38 11.35 -11.09 -4.28
CA GLY A 38 9.94 -11.49 -4.30
C GLY A 38 9.27 -11.37 -5.67
N ASP A 39 8.13 -12.05 -5.81
CA ASP A 39 7.28 -12.04 -6.99
C ASP A 39 5.85 -11.54 -6.66
N LYS A 40 4.89 -11.80 -7.54
CA LYS A 40 3.49 -11.40 -7.36
C LYS A 40 2.79 -12.08 -6.17
N LYS A 41 3.30 -13.20 -5.67
CA LYS A 41 2.74 -13.99 -4.55
C LYS A 41 2.95 -13.31 -3.20
N GLU A 42 3.87 -12.35 -3.13
CA GLU A 42 4.18 -11.56 -1.93
C GLU A 42 3.15 -10.44 -1.73
N ILE A 43 2.50 -9.97 -2.80
CA ILE A 43 1.54 -8.86 -2.75
C ILE A 43 0.39 -9.09 -1.76
N PRO A 44 -0.27 -10.28 -1.71
CA PRO A 44 -1.29 -10.55 -0.69
C PRO A 44 -0.77 -10.48 0.75
N LEU A 45 0.47 -10.92 0.99
CA LEU A 45 1.09 -10.83 2.31
C LEU A 45 1.38 -9.37 2.68
N LEU A 46 1.99 -8.61 1.77
CA LEU A 46 2.27 -7.19 1.99
C LEU A 46 0.99 -6.40 2.26
N THR A 47 -0.10 -6.70 1.55
CA THR A 47 -1.42 -6.08 1.77
C THR A 47 -1.96 -6.38 3.18
N GLU A 48 -1.79 -7.60 3.69
CA GLU A 48 -2.18 -7.94 5.06
C GLU A 48 -1.34 -7.16 6.09
N LEU A 49 -0.04 -7.02 5.81
CA LEU A 49 0.90 -6.33 6.70
C LEU A 49 0.70 -4.81 6.75
N GLU A 50 0.03 -4.20 5.77
CA GLU A 50 -0.36 -2.78 5.85
C GLU A 50 -1.30 -2.49 7.02
N SER A 51 -2.08 -3.48 7.48
CA SER A 51 -2.97 -3.35 8.64
C SER A 51 -2.30 -3.79 9.96
N HIS A 52 -0.98 -3.96 9.96
CA HIS A 52 -0.25 -4.43 11.13
C HIS A 52 -0.22 -3.37 12.25
N LYS A 53 -0.37 -3.81 13.51
CA LYS A 53 -0.43 -2.94 14.70
C LYS A 53 0.81 -2.07 14.90
N ASN A 54 1.97 -2.55 14.46
CA ASN A 54 3.22 -1.78 14.49
C ASN A 54 3.34 -0.93 13.23
N HIS A 55 3.35 0.40 13.39
CA HIS A 55 3.39 1.38 12.31
C HIS A 55 4.64 1.26 11.43
N GLN A 56 5.80 0.86 11.97
CA GLN A 56 7.02 0.68 11.16
C GLN A 56 6.84 -0.48 10.17
N ILE A 57 6.19 -1.57 10.59
CA ILE A 57 5.86 -2.69 9.71
C ILE A 57 4.82 -2.29 8.67
N SER A 58 3.74 -1.62 9.10
CA SER A 58 2.65 -1.21 8.22
C SER A 58 3.13 -0.25 7.11
N ASN A 59 3.88 0.80 7.48
CA ASN A 59 4.42 1.75 6.52
C ASN A 59 5.41 1.08 5.56
N LYS A 60 6.32 0.26 6.08
CA LYS A 60 7.30 -0.46 5.27
C LYS A 60 6.63 -1.43 4.31
N ALA A 61 5.61 -2.16 4.75
CA ALA A 61 4.85 -3.07 3.90
C ALA A 61 4.18 -2.34 2.74
N PHE A 62 3.61 -1.15 2.98
CA PHE A 62 3.05 -0.31 1.93
C PHE A 62 4.10 0.14 0.91
N GLU A 63 5.23 0.68 1.38
CA GLU A 63 6.34 1.12 0.53
C GLU A 63 6.84 -0.02 -0.36
N ILE A 64 7.10 -1.18 0.22
CA ILE A 64 7.57 -2.37 -0.49
C ILE A 64 6.52 -2.88 -1.47
N LYS A 65 5.23 -2.88 -1.09
CA LYS A 65 4.14 -3.29 -2.00
C LYS A 65 4.11 -2.43 -3.25
N VAL A 66 4.13 -1.11 -3.08
CA VAL A 66 4.13 -0.15 -4.19
C VAL A 66 5.37 -0.34 -5.06
N ALA A 67 6.55 -0.44 -4.46
CA ALA A 67 7.80 -0.66 -5.18
C ALA A 67 7.79 -1.99 -5.96
N LEU A 68 7.32 -3.07 -5.36
CA LEU A 68 7.24 -4.39 -5.98
C LEU A 68 6.21 -4.43 -7.11
N GLN A 69 5.02 -3.84 -6.93
CA GLN A 69 4.03 -3.70 -8.00
C GLN A 69 4.58 -2.89 -9.17
N SER A 70 5.37 -1.84 -8.89
CA SER A 70 6.05 -1.05 -9.94
C SER A 70 7.10 -1.87 -10.67
N LYS A 71 7.97 -2.59 -9.94
CA LYS A 71 9.01 -3.48 -10.49
C LYS A 71 8.41 -4.57 -11.38
N LEU A 72 7.23 -5.10 -11.03
CA LEU A 72 6.53 -6.14 -11.78
C LEU A 72 5.63 -5.59 -12.90
N GLY A 73 5.53 -4.27 -13.08
CA GLY A 73 4.65 -3.65 -14.08
C GLY A 73 3.16 -3.82 -13.80
N LEU A 74 2.78 -4.03 -12.54
CA LEU A 74 1.39 -4.25 -12.09
C LEU A 74 0.70 -2.96 -11.61
N MET A 75 1.45 -1.87 -11.45
CA MET A 75 0.89 -0.58 -11.04
C MET A 75 -0.01 0.00 -12.13
N THR A 76 -1.28 0.20 -11.80
CA THR A 76 -2.22 0.95 -12.65
C THR A 76 -2.06 2.46 -12.43
N ASP A 77 -2.37 3.29 -13.45
CA ASP A 77 -2.31 4.75 -13.30
C ASP A 77 -3.25 5.28 -12.21
N THR A 78 -4.30 4.53 -11.88
CA THR A 78 -5.23 4.85 -10.79
C THR A 78 -4.58 4.66 -9.42
N GLU A 79 -3.78 3.60 -9.22
CA GLU A 79 -3.10 3.35 -7.95
C GLU A 79 -2.01 4.38 -7.67
N ARG A 80 -1.32 4.87 -8.71
CA ARG A 80 -0.34 5.96 -8.60
C ARG A 80 -0.93 7.27 -8.06
N ARG A 81 -2.25 7.47 -8.24
CA ARG A 81 -2.97 8.68 -7.79
C ARG A 81 -3.56 8.55 -6.39
N ARG A 82 -3.51 7.35 -5.78
CA ARG A 82 -4.07 7.16 -4.43
C ARG A 82 -3.15 7.78 -3.38
N LEU A 83 -3.73 8.62 -2.52
CA LEU A 83 -3.01 9.21 -1.40
C LEU A 83 -2.75 8.14 -0.31
N PRO A 84 -1.58 8.18 0.35
CA PRO A 84 -1.23 7.21 1.39
C PRO A 84 -2.18 7.31 2.59
N MET A 85 -2.57 6.15 3.13
CA MET A 85 -3.60 6.04 4.17
C MET A 85 -3.21 6.70 5.49
N ASN A 86 -1.91 6.86 5.76
CA ASN A 86 -1.45 7.62 6.92
C ASN A 86 -1.83 9.11 6.85
N LEU A 87 -2.26 9.67 5.73
CA LEU A 87 -2.75 11.05 5.66
C LEU A 87 -4.25 11.15 6.01
N CYS A 88 -4.94 10.03 6.24
CA CYS A 88 -6.35 10.08 6.63
C CYS A 88 -6.58 10.82 7.95
N PHE A 89 -5.60 10.85 8.87
CA PHE A 89 -5.74 11.60 10.13
C PHE A 89 -5.96 13.10 9.89
N ILE A 90 -5.48 13.63 8.76
CA ILE A 90 -5.65 15.05 8.40
C ILE A 90 -7.14 15.34 8.19
N TYR A 91 -7.91 14.39 7.63
CA TYR A 91 -9.35 14.59 7.46
C TYR A 91 -10.08 14.71 8.80
N ASP A 92 -9.68 13.90 9.78
CA ASP A 92 -10.28 13.91 11.12
C ASP A 92 -9.83 15.12 11.95
N GLU A 93 -8.53 15.45 11.93
CA GLU A 93 -7.95 16.56 12.71
C GLU A 93 -8.46 17.93 12.23
N PHE A 94 -8.56 18.10 10.91
CA PHE A 94 -9.02 19.36 10.31
C PHE A 94 -10.52 19.37 10.03
N ASN A 95 -11.28 18.34 10.41
CA ASN A 95 -12.70 18.15 10.02
C ASN A 95 -12.93 18.32 8.51
N ILE A 96 -11.94 17.97 7.68
CA ILE A 96 -12.04 18.04 6.23
C ILE A 96 -12.94 16.89 5.80
N ARG A 97 -14.19 17.23 5.49
CA ARG A 97 -15.13 16.29 4.90
C ARG A 97 -15.05 16.43 3.38
N PRO A 98 -15.12 15.34 2.61
CA PRO A 98 -15.30 15.45 1.17
C PRO A 98 -16.51 16.34 0.92
N SER A 99 -16.37 17.33 0.05
CA SER A 99 -17.51 18.14 -0.38
C SER A 99 -18.58 17.19 -0.90
N LYS A 100 -19.85 17.47 -0.59
CA LYS A 100 -20.93 16.79 -1.29
C LYS A 100 -20.68 17.03 -2.78
N VAL A 101 -20.73 15.97 -3.59
CA VAL A 101 -20.63 16.11 -5.05
C VAL A 101 -21.84 16.96 -5.44
N ASP A 102 -21.58 18.23 -5.67
CA ASP A 102 -22.57 19.18 -6.13
C ASP A 102 -22.33 19.32 -7.63
N ASN A 103 -23.31 18.91 -8.42
CA ASN A 103 -23.20 18.92 -9.88
C ASN A 103 -23.14 20.35 -10.45
N GLU A 104 -23.36 21.38 -9.62
CA GLU A 104 -23.29 22.79 -9.99
C GLU A 104 -21.96 23.48 -9.60
N LEU A 105 -21.08 22.80 -8.86
CA LEU A 105 -19.74 23.32 -8.57
C LEU A 105 -18.79 23.01 -9.74
N ASP A 106 -18.94 23.79 -10.81
CA ASP A 106 -17.89 23.94 -11.82
C ASP A 106 -16.85 24.92 -11.26
N PHE A 107 -15.83 24.39 -10.58
CA PHE A 107 -14.68 25.21 -10.24
C PHE A 107 -13.96 25.49 -11.57
N GLU A 108 -14.20 26.67 -12.15
CA GLU A 108 -13.54 27.20 -13.36
C GLU A 108 -12.00 27.31 -13.25
N ILE A 109 -11.42 26.69 -12.22
CA ILE A 109 -10.00 26.60 -11.95
C ILE A 109 -9.62 25.13 -12.13
N GLU A 110 -8.99 24.83 -13.26
CA GLU A 110 -8.32 23.56 -13.46
C GLU A 110 -7.26 23.37 -12.35
N LEU A 111 -7.30 22.23 -11.66
CA LEU A 111 -6.30 21.85 -10.65
C LEU A 111 -4.97 21.50 -11.35
N ASP A 112 -4.26 22.54 -11.79
CA ASP A 112 -2.98 22.45 -12.51
C ASP A 112 -1.79 22.01 -11.63
N LEU A 113 -2.03 21.71 -10.35
CA LEU A 113 -1.01 21.24 -9.40
C LEU A 113 -0.36 19.91 -9.82
N LEU A 114 -0.95 19.16 -10.75
CA LEU A 114 -0.39 17.91 -11.29
C LEU A 114 0.36 18.09 -12.63
N ASN A 115 0.29 19.27 -13.25
CA ASN A 115 0.88 19.54 -14.58
C ASN A 115 2.23 20.25 -14.54
N MET A 116 2.86 20.39 -13.37
CA MET A 116 4.25 20.86 -13.29
C MET A 116 5.18 19.83 -13.93
N LYS A 117 5.44 19.99 -15.22
CA LYS A 117 6.54 19.33 -15.92
C LYS A 117 7.83 19.67 -15.17
N LYS A 118 8.57 18.63 -14.75
CA LYS A 118 9.97 18.78 -14.36
C LYS A 118 10.73 19.25 -15.60
N GLU A 119 11.37 20.42 -15.48
CA GLU A 119 12.49 20.82 -16.34
C GLU A 119 13.71 19.94 -16.07
#